data_AF-A0AAQ4EE35-F1
#
_entry.id   AF-A0AAQ4EE35-F1
#
_cell.length_a   1.000
_cell.length_b   1.000
_cell.length_c   1.000
_cell.angle_alpha   90.00
_cell.angle_beta   90.00
_cell.angle_gamma   90.00
#
_symmetry.space_group_name_H-M   'P 1'
#
loop_
_entity.id
_entity.type
_entity.pdbx_description
1 polymer ?
#
loop_
_entity_poly.entity_id
_entity_poly.type
_entity_poly.pdbx_seq_one_letter_code
_entity_poly.pdbx_strand_id
1 'polypeptide(L)'
;MEKLRVGEKFALEKLYAGETPRWRNSALEKLRAGETPRWRNSAMETLRAGETPRWRKVRAGETLRWRNSALEQLRVGETPRWRNSVLHKICAGETTRWRYSALEKLRAGETPRWRNSVFEKLRAGETPQRRNSALECLHAGETPCWRNSVLEKLRAGDISRWRNSALKKLRA
;
A
#
# COMPACT_ATOMS: atom_id res chain seq x y z
N MET A 1 -26.10 -8.06 -18.12
CA MET A 1 -25.22 -7.98 -16.94
C MET A 1 -24.88 -9.40 -16.51
N GLU A 2 -23.70 -9.87 -16.91
CA GLU A 2 -23.29 -11.25 -16.66
C GLU A 2 -22.74 -11.38 -15.23
N LYS A 3 -23.38 -12.23 -14.42
CA LYS A 3 -22.94 -12.51 -13.04
C LYS A 3 -21.68 -13.38 -13.11
N LEU A 4 -20.50 -12.74 -12.99
CA LEU A 4 -19.22 -13.43 -12.99
C LEU A 4 -19.11 -14.37 -11.78
N ARG A 5 -18.96 -15.68 -12.05
CA ARG A 5 -18.76 -16.71 -11.03
C ARG A 5 -17.29 -16.78 -10.60
N VAL A 6 -17.10 -17.09 -9.32
CA VAL A 6 -15.81 -17.22 -8.64
C VAL A 6 -15.14 -18.53 -9.06
N GLY A 7 -13.97 -18.50 -9.72
CA GLY A 7 -13.13 -19.70 -9.83
C GLY A 7 -12.18 -19.82 -11.01
N GLU A 8 -12.38 -19.10 -12.11
CA GLU A 8 -11.56 -19.32 -13.32
C GLU A 8 -10.33 -18.39 -13.35
N LYS A 9 -9.25 -18.91 -13.95
CA LYS A 9 -8.00 -18.19 -14.16
C LYS A 9 -8.21 -17.18 -15.29
N PHE A 10 -8.78 -16.03 -14.96
CA PHE A 10 -9.03 -14.97 -15.93
C PHE A 10 -7.74 -14.20 -16.20
N ALA A 11 -7.19 -14.32 -17.41
CA ALA A 11 -6.25 -13.36 -17.98
C ALA A 11 -7.07 -12.36 -18.80
N LEU A 12 -7.45 -11.24 -18.18
CA LEU A 12 -8.28 -10.21 -18.82
C LEU A 12 -7.47 -8.92 -18.93
N GLU A 13 -7.46 -8.35 -20.13
CA GLU A 13 -6.60 -7.21 -20.52
C GLU A 13 -7.04 -5.91 -19.83
N LYS A 14 -8.35 -5.65 -19.71
CA LYS A 14 -8.92 -4.47 -19.02
C LYS A 14 -10.26 -4.80 -18.36
N LEU A 15 -10.41 -4.44 -17.08
CA LEU A 15 -11.65 -4.65 -16.32
C LEU A 15 -12.10 -3.39 -15.55
N TYR A 16 -13.42 -3.28 -15.38
CA TYR A 16 -14.08 -2.33 -14.49
C TYR A 16 -14.93 -3.13 -13.50
N ALA A 17 -14.67 -2.98 -12.22
CA ALA A 17 -15.38 -3.70 -11.17
C ALA A 17 -16.13 -2.72 -10.25
N GLY A 18 -17.36 -3.09 -9.87
CA GLY A 18 -18.28 -2.25 -9.08
C GLY A 18 -17.83 -2.00 -7.63
N GLU A 19 -18.79 -1.72 -6.74
CA GLU A 19 -18.52 -1.18 -5.40
C GLU A 19 -17.75 -2.13 -4.46
N THR A 20 -18.02 -3.45 -4.49
CA THR A 20 -17.51 -4.42 -3.49
C THR A 20 -16.95 -5.75 -4.06
N PRO A 21 -16.16 -5.75 -5.16
CA PRO A 21 -15.79 -6.99 -5.84
C PRO A 21 -14.80 -7.83 -5.01
N ARG A 22 -14.92 -9.15 -5.10
CA ARG A 22 -14.02 -10.10 -4.43
C ARG A 22 -13.33 -10.99 -5.45
N TRP A 23 -12.00 -10.94 -5.45
CA TRP A 23 -11.16 -11.66 -6.40
C TRP A 23 -10.32 -12.71 -5.67
N ARG A 24 -10.26 -13.89 -6.28
CA ARG A 24 -9.47 -15.03 -5.79
C ARG A 24 -8.73 -15.64 -6.98
N ASN A 25 -7.44 -15.92 -6.81
CA ASN A 25 -6.61 -16.61 -7.82
C ASN A 25 -6.67 -15.91 -9.19
N SER A 26 -6.50 -14.59 -9.21
CA SER A 26 -6.70 -13.75 -10.40
C SER A 26 -5.38 -13.16 -10.90
N ALA A 27 -5.21 -13.11 -12.23
CA ALA A 27 -4.05 -12.52 -12.89
C ALA A 27 -4.52 -11.46 -13.90
N LEU A 28 -4.31 -10.18 -13.62
CA LEU A 28 -4.88 -9.10 -14.41
C LEU A 28 -3.80 -8.14 -14.88
N GLU A 29 -3.89 -7.66 -16.12
CA GLU A 29 -2.93 -6.67 -16.63
C GLU A 29 -3.30 -5.28 -16.12
N LYS A 30 -4.54 -4.82 -16.41
CA LYS A 30 -5.02 -3.49 -16.03
C LYS A 30 -6.42 -3.55 -15.40
N LEU A 31 -6.57 -2.94 -14.23
CA LEU A 31 -7.87 -2.86 -13.55
C LEU A 31 -8.19 -1.45 -13.03
N ARG A 32 -9.48 -1.09 -13.13
CA ARG A 32 -10.11 -0.06 -12.32
C ARG A 32 -11.15 -0.69 -11.39
N ALA A 33 -11.01 -0.46 -10.09
CA ALA A 33 -11.92 -1.00 -9.08
C ALA A 33 -12.55 0.12 -8.23
N GLY A 34 -13.81 -0.10 -7.84
CA GLY A 34 -14.58 0.80 -6.97
C GLY A 34 -14.16 0.77 -5.50
N GLU A 35 -15.12 1.10 -4.63
CA GLU A 35 -14.89 1.59 -3.27
C GLU A 35 -14.25 0.56 -2.31
N THR A 36 -14.56 -0.74 -2.40
CA THR A 36 -14.10 -1.73 -1.39
C THR A 36 -13.68 -3.11 -1.91
N PRO A 37 -12.86 -3.23 -2.97
CA PRO A 37 -12.39 -4.50 -3.48
C PRO A 37 -11.54 -5.30 -2.46
N ARG A 38 -11.71 -6.63 -2.51
CA ARG A 38 -10.90 -7.59 -1.74
C ARG A 38 -10.21 -8.58 -2.66
N TRP A 39 -8.93 -8.81 -2.41
CA TRP A 39 -8.06 -9.65 -3.24
C TRP A 39 -7.38 -10.72 -2.39
N ARG A 40 -7.34 -11.94 -2.94
CA ARG A 40 -6.62 -13.06 -2.36
C ARG A 40 -5.90 -13.83 -3.46
N ASN A 41 -4.60 -14.06 -3.29
CA ASN A 41 -3.78 -14.79 -4.26
C ASN A 41 -3.90 -14.14 -5.65
N SER A 42 -3.42 -12.91 -5.78
CA SER A 42 -3.65 -12.11 -6.99
C SER A 42 -2.35 -11.52 -7.50
N ALA A 43 -2.14 -11.60 -8.81
CA ALA A 43 -1.03 -10.98 -9.51
C ALA A 43 -1.57 -9.91 -10.46
N MET A 44 -0.96 -8.73 -10.49
CA MET A 44 -1.45 -7.66 -11.35
C MET A 44 -0.37 -6.66 -11.75
N GLU A 45 -0.34 -6.26 -13.01
CA GLU A 45 0.65 -5.30 -13.49
C GLU A 45 0.28 -3.87 -13.05
N THR A 46 -0.93 -3.41 -13.38
CA THR A 46 -1.37 -2.05 -13.09
C THR A 46 -2.77 -2.01 -12.47
N LEU A 47 -2.88 -1.32 -11.34
CA LEU A 47 -4.16 -1.03 -10.69
C LEU A 47 -4.34 0.45 -10.39
N ARG A 48 -5.54 0.95 -10.68
CA ARG A 48 -6.05 2.20 -10.12
C ARG A 48 -7.33 1.90 -9.36
N ALA A 49 -7.33 2.17 -8.06
CA ALA A 49 -8.53 2.10 -7.24
C ALA A 49 -8.61 3.38 -6.39
N GLY A 50 -9.79 3.97 -6.30
CA GLY A 50 -9.97 5.28 -5.68
C GLY A 50 -9.91 6.44 -6.66
N GLU A 51 -10.72 7.45 -6.34
CA GLU A 51 -11.15 8.62 -7.12
C GLU A 51 -11.97 8.29 -8.39
N THR A 52 -13.29 8.27 -8.22
CA THR A 52 -14.24 8.55 -9.30
C THR A 52 -13.97 9.95 -9.89
N PRO A 53 -13.83 10.11 -11.22
CA PRO A 53 -13.75 11.43 -11.81
C PRO A 53 -15.16 12.05 -11.79
N ARG A 54 -15.35 13.10 -10.97
CA ARG A 54 -16.61 13.84 -10.73
C ARG A 54 -17.66 13.02 -9.97
N TRP A 55 -17.92 13.37 -8.71
CA TRP A 55 -19.21 13.79 -8.14
C TRP A 55 -18.98 14.15 -6.66
N ARG A 56 -19.47 15.31 -6.26
CA ARG A 56 -19.32 15.85 -4.91
C ARG A 56 -19.95 14.92 -3.86
N LYS A 57 -19.24 14.76 -2.73
CA LYS A 57 -19.69 14.20 -1.45
C LYS A 57 -20.05 12.70 -1.48
N VAL A 58 -19.03 11.85 -1.41
CA VAL A 58 -19.16 10.56 -0.71
C VAL A 58 -18.34 10.69 0.57
N ARG A 59 -19.02 10.60 1.72
CA ARG A 59 -18.38 10.50 3.04
C ARG A 59 -17.91 9.06 3.23
N ALA A 60 -16.60 8.89 3.41
CA ALA A 60 -15.91 7.75 4.02
C ALA A 60 -16.25 6.35 3.47
N GLY A 61 -15.44 5.84 2.55
CA GLY A 61 -15.73 4.54 1.93
C GLY A 61 -14.62 3.78 1.22
N GLU A 62 -13.31 4.07 1.34
CA GLU A 62 -12.33 3.40 0.44
C GLU A 62 -11.34 2.42 1.12
N THR A 63 -11.84 1.35 1.77
CA THR A 63 -10.97 0.29 2.32
C THR A 63 -10.70 -0.82 1.31
N LEU A 64 -9.47 -0.87 0.82
CA LEU A 64 -8.99 -1.96 -0.05
C LEU A 64 -8.25 -3.02 0.77
N ARG A 65 -8.42 -4.31 0.44
CA ARG A 65 -7.72 -5.39 1.14
C ARG A 65 -7.07 -6.38 0.20
N TRP A 66 -5.79 -6.64 0.46
CA TRP A 66 -4.97 -7.55 -0.32
C TRP A 66 -4.31 -8.58 0.59
N ARG A 67 -4.33 -9.83 0.13
CA ARG A 67 -3.69 -10.95 0.80
C ARG A 67 -2.98 -11.82 -0.23
N ASN A 68 -1.70 -12.11 0.00
CA ASN A 68 -0.88 -12.94 -0.90
C ASN A 68 -0.93 -12.35 -2.31
N SER A 69 -0.30 -11.20 -2.51
CA SER A 69 -0.48 -10.43 -3.74
C SER A 69 0.83 -9.91 -4.30
N ALA A 70 0.96 -9.94 -5.62
CA ALA A 70 2.09 -9.38 -6.36
C ALA A 70 1.57 -8.27 -7.28
N LEU A 71 2.08 -7.04 -7.15
CA LEU A 71 1.77 -5.97 -8.10
C LEU A 71 2.95 -5.10 -8.48
N GLU A 72 3.00 -4.67 -9.73
CA GLU A 72 4.04 -3.76 -10.19
C GLU A 72 3.69 -2.30 -9.93
N GLN A 73 2.51 -1.85 -10.34
CA GLN A 73 2.10 -0.45 -10.24
C GLN A 73 0.71 -0.29 -9.63
N LEU A 74 0.64 0.59 -8.64
CA LEU A 74 -0.60 0.84 -7.91
C LEU A 74 -0.80 2.31 -7.60
N ARG A 75 -2.03 2.78 -7.82
CA ARG A 75 -2.56 3.99 -7.17
C ARG A 75 -3.81 3.61 -6.39
N VAL A 76 -3.79 3.86 -5.09
CA VAL A 76 -4.89 3.54 -4.16
C VAL A 76 -5.28 4.71 -3.28
N GLY A 77 -6.58 4.88 -3.09
CA GLY A 77 -7.21 5.89 -2.24
C GLY A 77 -7.03 5.67 -0.73
N GLU A 78 -8.06 6.00 0.05
CA GLU A 78 -7.95 6.40 1.45
C GLU A 78 -7.31 5.35 2.39
N THR A 79 -7.77 4.08 2.38
CA THR A 79 -7.44 3.14 3.47
C THR A 79 -6.99 1.72 3.07
N PRO A 80 -5.94 1.56 2.23
CA PRO A 80 -5.51 0.26 1.75
C PRO A 80 -4.79 -0.58 2.83
N ARG A 81 -5.06 -1.89 2.82
CA ARG A 81 -4.45 -2.89 3.72
C ARG A 81 -3.84 -4.05 2.94
N TRP A 82 -2.58 -4.35 3.26
CA TRP A 82 -1.78 -5.37 2.60
C TRP A 82 -1.27 -6.40 3.59
N ARG A 83 -1.31 -7.66 3.18
CA ARG A 83 -0.74 -8.78 3.93
C ARG A 83 -0.06 -9.76 2.99
N ASN A 84 1.19 -10.11 3.28
CA ASN A 84 1.96 -11.05 2.47
C ASN A 84 2.00 -10.57 1.02
N SER A 85 2.59 -9.40 0.78
CA SER A 85 2.54 -8.77 -0.55
C SER A 85 3.90 -8.33 -1.02
N VAL A 86 4.19 -8.56 -2.29
CA VAL A 86 5.41 -8.11 -2.98
C VAL A 86 4.99 -7.07 -4.00
N LEU A 87 5.59 -5.90 -3.93
CA LEU A 87 5.16 -4.76 -4.73
C LEU A 87 6.35 -3.98 -5.27
N HIS A 88 6.16 -3.26 -6.39
CA HIS A 88 7.25 -2.48 -6.98
C HIS A 88 7.07 -0.96 -6.80
N LYS A 89 5.99 -0.36 -7.32
CA LYS A 89 5.74 1.08 -7.26
C LYS A 89 4.32 1.38 -6.79
N ILE A 90 4.22 1.98 -5.61
CA ILE A 90 2.92 2.25 -4.98
C ILE A 90 2.78 3.72 -4.60
N CYS A 91 1.65 4.32 -5.00
CA CYS A 91 1.12 5.53 -4.39
C CYS A 91 -0.14 5.15 -3.61
N ALA A 92 -0.11 5.35 -2.30
CA ALA A 92 -1.21 5.01 -1.42
C ALA A 92 -1.66 6.21 -0.60
N GLY A 93 -2.97 6.31 -0.37
CA GLY A 93 -3.63 7.44 0.29
C GLY A 93 -3.36 7.55 1.79
N GLU A 94 -4.27 8.21 2.49
CA GLU A 94 -4.13 8.73 3.84
C GLU A 94 -3.65 7.70 4.88
N THR A 95 -4.36 6.58 5.03
CA THR A 95 -4.11 5.61 6.10
C THR A 95 -3.81 4.22 5.54
N THR A 96 -2.52 3.86 5.47
CA THR A 96 -2.10 2.60 4.86
C THR A 96 -1.59 1.60 5.90
N ARG A 97 -1.90 0.31 5.72
CA ARG A 97 -1.38 -0.75 6.61
C ARG A 97 -0.72 -1.87 5.84
N TRP A 98 0.50 -2.21 6.24
CA TRP A 98 1.31 -3.24 5.63
C TRP A 98 1.76 -4.27 6.67
N ARG A 99 1.67 -5.54 6.32
CA ARG A 99 2.12 -6.65 7.16
C ARG A 99 2.79 -7.71 6.30
N TYR A 100 4.03 -8.09 6.63
CA TYR A 100 4.76 -9.11 5.88
C TYR A 100 4.87 -8.73 4.40
N SER A 101 5.36 -7.52 4.12
CA SER A 101 5.39 -6.97 2.77
C SER A 101 6.79 -6.53 2.36
N ALA A 102 7.10 -6.68 1.08
CA ALA A 102 8.31 -6.17 0.45
C ALA A 102 7.93 -5.18 -0.65
N LEU A 103 8.60 -4.03 -0.69
CA LEU A 103 8.30 -2.99 -1.69
C LEU A 103 9.50 -2.11 -2.06
N GLU A 104 9.78 -1.98 -3.35
CA GLU A 104 10.88 -1.15 -3.87
C GLU A 104 10.61 0.36 -3.65
N LYS A 105 9.48 0.89 -4.11
CA LYS A 105 9.15 2.33 -4.04
C LYS A 105 7.74 2.60 -3.52
N LEU A 106 7.65 3.31 -2.39
CA LEU A 106 6.38 3.71 -1.77
C LEU A 106 6.30 5.23 -1.60
N ARG A 107 5.19 5.82 -2.07
CA ARG A 107 4.66 7.09 -1.58
C ARG A 107 3.38 6.79 -0.79
N ALA A 108 3.45 6.96 0.53
CA ALA A 108 2.29 6.80 1.41
C ALA A 108 1.81 8.16 1.93
N GLY A 109 0.51 8.26 2.21
CA GLY A 109 -0.11 9.44 2.82
C GLY A 109 0.26 9.63 4.29
N GLU A 110 -0.66 10.25 5.03
CA GLU A 110 -0.45 10.82 6.36
C GLU A 110 0.00 9.82 7.43
N THR A 111 -0.66 8.65 7.55
CA THR A 111 -0.53 7.78 8.73
C THR A 111 -0.18 6.30 8.42
N PRO A 112 0.90 6.03 7.65
CA PRO A 112 1.21 4.66 7.25
C PRO A 112 1.74 3.82 8.41
N ARG A 113 1.32 2.55 8.47
CA ARG A 113 1.78 1.57 9.47
C ARG A 113 2.37 0.32 8.83
N TRP A 114 3.59 -0.03 9.22
CA TRP A 114 4.31 -1.19 8.71
C TRP A 114 4.73 -2.15 9.81
N ARG A 115 4.57 -3.46 9.57
CA ARG A 115 5.02 -4.52 10.46
C ARG A 115 5.67 -5.65 9.68
N ASN A 116 6.85 -6.08 10.10
CA ASN A 116 7.59 -7.17 9.45
C ASN A 116 7.73 -6.93 7.94
N SER A 117 8.18 -5.74 7.53
CA SER A 117 8.22 -5.34 6.12
C SER A 117 9.60 -4.79 5.73
N VAL A 118 9.91 -4.90 4.45
CA VAL A 118 11.18 -4.43 3.87
C VAL A 118 10.87 -3.47 2.74
N PHE A 119 11.56 -2.33 2.71
CA PHE A 119 11.38 -1.31 1.70
C PHE A 119 12.74 -0.80 1.21
N GLU A 120 12.86 -0.35 -0.03
CA GLU A 120 14.09 0.35 -0.47
C GLU A 120 13.94 1.86 -0.32
N LYS A 121 12.92 2.43 -0.97
CA LYS A 121 12.67 3.87 -1.01
C LYS A 121 11.27 4.19 -0.56
N LEU A 122 11.17 5.04 0.45
CA LEU A 122 9.92 5.40 1.06
C LEU A 122 9.81 6.91 1.22
N ARG A 123 8.69 7.45 0.77
CA ARG A 123 8.19 8.77 1.14
C ARG A 123 6.92 8.58 1.95
N ALA A 124 6.96 8.95 3.22
CA ALA A 124 5.82 8.85 4.12
C ALA A 124 5.40 10.24 4.59
N GLY A 125 4.10 10.41 4.85
CA GLY A 125 3.55 11.64 5.39
C GLY A 125 3.89 11.86 6.87
N GLU A 126 2.95 12.47 7.58
CA GLU A 126 3.16 13.08 8.89
C GLU A 126 3.59 12.10 10.00
N THR A 127 2.93 10.94 10.13
CA THR A 127 3.06 10.07 11.33
C THR A 127 3.34 8.60 11.00
N PRO A 128 4.43 8.25 10.28
CA PRO A 128 4.71 6.87 9.94
C PRO A 128 5.07 6.04 11.18
N GLN A 129 4.47 4.86 11.30
CA GLN A 129 4.75 3.90 12.37
C GLN A 129 5.33 2.60 11.84
N ARG A 130 6.41 2.13 12.46
CA ARG A 130 7.07 0.90 12.02
C ARG A 130 7.51 -0.01 13.16
N ARG A 131 7.35 -1.31 12.91
CA ARG A 131 7.81 -2.38 13.81
C ARG A 131 8.49 -3.50 13.06
N ASN A 132 9.64 -3.98 13.57
CA ASN A 132 10.33 -5.17 13.05
C ASN A 132 10.58 -5.10 11.53
N SER A 133 11.13 -4.01 11.02
CA SER A 133 11.15 -3.78 9.56
C SER A 133 12.47 -3.14 9.12
N ALA A 134 12.86 -3.31 7.85
CA ALA A 134 14.11 -2.82 7.25
C ALA A 134 13.85 -1.82 6.10
N LEU A 135 14.71 -0.80 5.96
CA LEU A 135 14.62 0.22 4.91
C LEU A 135 15.95 0.88 4.61
N GLU A 136 16.18 1.16 3.34
CA GLU A 136 17.37 1.89 2.92
C GLU A 136 17.17 3.40 3.03
N CYS A 137 16.17 3.96 2.35
CA CYS A 137 15.99 5.41 2.26
C CYS A 137 14.58 5.86 2.65
N LEU A 138 14.50 6.75 3.64
CA LEU A 138 13.27 7.36 4.08
C LEU A 138 13.30 8.87 3.91
N HIS A 139 12.22 9.41 3.36
CA HIS A 139 11.78 10.77 3.61
C HIS A 139 10.46 10.71 4.40
N ALA A 140 10.50 11.09 5.67
CA ALA A 140 9.36 11.10 6.57
C ALA A 140 8.97 12.54 6.92
N GLY A 141 7.69 12.74 7.22
CA GLY A 141 7.20 13.99 7.80
C GLY A 141 7.59 14.14 9.27
N GLU A 142 6.67 14.69 10.05
CA GLU A 142 6.92 15.35 11.33
C GLU A 142 7.21 14.41 12.51
N THR A 143 6.53 13.27 12.61
CA THR A 143 6.54 12.46 13.85
C THR A 143 6.71 10.95 13.65
N PRO A 144 7.83 10.50 13.05
CA PRO A 144 8.03 9.08 12.78
C PRO A 144 8.34 8.26 14.05
N CYS A 145 7.72 7.07 14.18
CA CYS A 145 7.86 6.16 15.32
C CYS A 145 8.39 4.77 14.93
N TRP A 146 9.47 4.33 15.57
CA TRP A 146 10.22 3.13 15.21
C TRP A 146 10.42 2.17 16.38
N ARG A 147 10.20 0.88 16.12
CA ARG A 147 10.51 -0.20 17.06
C ARG A 147 11.19 -1.36 16.36
N ASN A 148 12.29 -1.87 16.91
CA ASN A 148 12.99 -3.04 16.38
C ASN A 148 13.26 -2.93 14.86
N SER A 149 13.71 -1.78 14.38
CA SER A 149 13.82 -1.51 12.94
C SER A 149 15.19 -0.99 12.56
N VAL A 150 15.59 -1.26 11.31
CA VAL A 150 16.87 -0.80 10.74
C VAL A 150 16.59 0.16 9.60
N LEU A 151 17.23 1.33 9.64
CA LEU A 151 17.17 2.34 8.58
C LEU A 151 18.58 2.78 8.18
N GLU A 152 18.87 2.84 6.87
CA GLU A 152 20.17 3.34 6.44
C GLU A 152 20.23 4.87 6.34
N LYS A 153 19.24 5.50 5.71
CA LYS A 153 19.21 6.94 5.45
C LYS A 153 17.84 7.51 5.79
N LEU A 154 17.83 8.53 6.63
CA LEU A 154 16.64 9.28 7.01
C LEU A 154 16.77 10.74 6.63
N ARG A 155 15.72 11.27 6.01
CA ARG A 155 15.34 12.68 6.04
C ARG A 155 14.01 12.80 6.77
N ALA A 156 14.00 13.39 7.95
CA ALA A 156 12.79 13.53 8.76
C ALA A 156 12.65 14.97 9.24
N GLY A 157 11.40 15.42 9.37
CA GLY A 157 11.06 16.62 10.12
C GLY A 157 11.02 16.34 11.62
N ASP A 158 11.34 17.38 12.37
CA ASP A 158 11.05 17.61 13.79
C ASP A 158 11.33 16.46 14.78
N ILE A 159 10.41 15.52 15.02
CA ILE A 159 10.44 14.67 16.21
C ILE A 159 10.41 13.19 15.87
N SER A 160 11.54 12.50 16.03
CA SER A 160 11.63 11.05 15.81
C SER A 160 11.69 10.25 17.12
N ARG A 161 10.88 9.20 17.25
CA ARG A 161 10.92 8.27 18.41
C ARG A 161 11.44 6.90 18.00
N TRP A 162 12.50 6.42 18.66
CA TRP A 162 13.14 5.14 18.36
C TRP A 162 13.20 4.23 19.59
N ARG A 163 12.97 2.94 19.38
CA ARG A 163 13.17 1.90 20.42
C ARG A 163 13.83 0.68 19.81
N ASN A 164 14.96 0.24 20.36
CA ASN A 164 15.72 -0.92 19.88
C ASN A 164 15.91 -0.87 18.35
N SER A 165 16.29 0.29 17.81
CA SER A 165 16.32 0.52 16.37
C SER A 165 17.63 1.19 15.99
N ALA A 166 18.10 0.93 14.77
CA ALA A 166 19.37 1.41 14.26
C ALA A 166 19.15 2.36 13.07
N LEU A 167 19.86 3.48 13.06
CA LEU A 167 19.89 4.45 11.96
C LEU A 167 21.35 4.70 11.56
N LYS A 168 21.73 4.48 10.29
CA LYS A 168 23.11 4.74 9.85
C LYS A 168 23.38 6.22 9.55
N LYS A 169 22.44 6.93 8.91
CA LYS A 169 22.61 8.33 8.49
C LYS A 169 21.31 9.12 8.67
N LEU A 170 21.38 10.22 9.41
CA LEU A 170 20.32 11.22 9.53
C LEU A 170 20.73 12.48 8.76
N ARG A 171 19.80 13.03 7.97
CA ARG A 171 19.92 14.34 7.34
C ARG A 171 18.65 15.13 7.68
N ALA A 172 18.79 16.15 8.50
CA ALA A 172 17.74 17.16 8.70
C ALA A 172 17.52 17.95 7.40
#